data_AF-A0A939RA15-F1
#
_entry.id   AF-A0A939RA15-F1
#
_cell.length_a   1.000
_cell.length_b   1.000
_cell.length_c   1.000
_cell.angle_alpha   90.00
_cell.angle_beta   90.00
_cell.angle_gamma   90.00
#
_symmetry.space_group_name_H-M   'P 1'
#
loop_
_entity.id
_entity.type
_entity.pdbx_description
1 polymer ?
#
loop_
_entity_poly.entity_id
_entity_poly.type
_entity_poly.pdbx_seq_one_letter_code
_entity_poly.pdbx_strand_id
1 'polypeptide(L)'
;ATVEERDAMQQIRDHAYSEGKTFHPETLTKDDLVASAFAGMTPKEFRSYVVNFADNTDVVGFSGMTYGQSFYKPMIEVIEYLKANDFDVWMVSACEREVVRALVERYNIPYDHVIATDVPYVASGLGDKVADNYNMSKYETILLGSPLDSIECGKSGKSAAIAREIGRIPVLAFGNSSGDYSMLNYAEGNPEHTGMGFFIVCDDTVREYGDDEKAAEYYAEVEKQGWTPISMANDWETIYGDGVEKTELPGAENVLQDAA
;
A
#
# COMPACT_ATOMS: atom_id res chain seq x y z
N ALA A 1 -18.27 9.48 8.64
CA ALA A 1 -17.68 10.67 8.03
C ALA A 1 -18.60 11.91 8.13
N THR A 2 -18.05 13.06 8.52
CA THR A 2 -18.67 14.39 8.46
C THR A 2 -18.82 14.87 7.01
N VAL A 3 -19.49 16.00 6.78
CA VAL A 3 -19.57 16.62 5.44
C VAL A 3 -18.17 17.05 4.99
N GLU A 4 -17.40 17.68 5.88
CA GLU A 4 -16.05 18.17 5.60
C GLU A 4 -15.10 17.03 5.22
N GLU A 5 -15.15 15.90 5.91
CA GLU A 5 -14.35 14.70 5.59
C GLU A 5 -14.72 14.12 4.21
N ARG A 6 -16.01 14.11 3.85
CA ARG A 6 -16.44 13.66 2.51
C ARG A 6 -15.96 14.59 1.42
N ASP A 7 -16.10 15.90 1.61
CA ASP A 7 -15.66 16.90 0.64
C ASP A 7 -14.14 16.85 0.44
N ALA A 8 -13.38 16.65 1.52
CA ALA A 8 -11.93 16.48 1.45
C ALA A 8 -11.52 15.20 0.71
N MET A 9 -12.16 14.05 1.01
CA MET A 9 -11.90 12.79 0.27
C MET A 9 -12.23 12.92 -1.21
N GLN A 10 -13.31 13.64 -1.54
CA GLN A 10 -13.69 13.94 -2.91
C GLN A 10 -12.63 14.78 -3.62
N GLN A 11 -12.12 15.83 -2.99
CA GLN A 11 -11.03 16.65 -3.54
C GLN A 11 -9.74 15.85 -3.75
N ILE A 12 -9.37 15.02 -2.77
CA ILE A 12 -8.20 14.12 -2.89
C ILE A 12 -8.37 13.21 -4.11
N ARG A 13 -9.53 12.56 -4.22
CA ARG A 13 -9.86 11.67 -5.32
C ARG A 13 -9.79 12.38 -6.67
N ASP A 14 -10.44 13.53 -6.78
CA ASP A 14 -10.57 14.24 -8.05
C ASP A 14 -9.22 14.79 -8.53
N HIS A 15 -8.39 15.30 -7.61
CA HIS A 15 -7.03 15.72 -7.95
C HIS A 15 -6.12 14.53 -8.29
N ALA A 16 -6.18 13.44 -7.52
CA ALA A 16 -5.40 12.24 -7.80
C ALA A 16 -5.73 11.64 -9.18
N TYR A 17 -7.01 11.57 -9.52
CA TYR A 17 -7.46 11.00 -10.79
C TYR A 17 -7.28 11.94 -11.99
N SER A 18 -7.22 13.25 -11.79
CA SER A 18 -7.03 14.19 -12.90
C SER A 18 -5.59 14.62 -13.14
N GLU A 19 -4.79 14.73 -12.08
CA GLU A 19 -3.41 15.21 -12.17
C GLU A 19 -2.38 14.11 -11.93
N GLY A 20 -2.79 12.92 -11.48
CA GLY A 20 -1.87 11.83 -11.13
C GLY A 20 -0.98 12.19 -9.93
N LYS A 21 -1.40 13.17 -9.10
CA LYS A 21 -0.61 13.73 -8.00
C LYS A 21 -1.33 13.62 -6.67
N THR A 22 -0.55 13.55 -5.60
CA THR A 22 -1.08 13.56 -4.23
C THR A 22 -1.58 14.96 -3.87
N PHE A 23 -2.81 15.04 -3.38
CA PHE A 23 -3.39 16.25 -2.79
C PHE A 23 -3.46 16.13 -1.26
N HIS A 24 -3.20 17.23 -0.57
CA HIS A 24 -3.32 17.33 0.88
C HIS A 24 -4.32 18.43 1.23
N PRO A 25 -5.50 18.09 1.78
CA PRO A 25 -6.44 19.08 2.28
C PRO A 25 -5.80 19.94 3.36
N GLU A 26 -6.08 21.25 3.36
CA GLU A 26 -5.44 22.20 4.28
C GLU A 26 -5.90 22.01 5.75
N THR A 27 -7.11 21.50 5.98
CA THR A 27 -7.76 21.48 7.29
C THR A 27 -7.89 20.10 7.93
N LEU A 28 -7.66 19.03 7.18
CA LEU A 28 -7.83 17.65 7.64
C LEU A 28 -6.57 16.82 7.36
N THR A 29 -6.17 16.04 8.35
CA THR A 29 -5.05 15.09 8.24
C THR A 29 -5.52 13.76 7.63
N LYS A 30 -4.57 12.94 7.18
CA LYS A 30 -4.84 11.54 6.78
C LYS A 30 -5.56 10.77 7.90
N ASP A 31 -5.23 11.09 9.15
CA ASP A 31 -5.78 10.46 10.36
C ASP A 31 -7.26 10.83 10.56
N ASP A 32 -7.65 12.06 10.20
CA ASP A 32 -9.03 12.53 10.27
C ASP A 32 -9.93 11.88 9.19
N LEU A 33 -9.35 11.45 8.07
CA LEU A 33 -10.11 11.01 6.89
C LEU A 33 -10.29 9.50 6.79
N VAL A 34 -9.23 8.72 7.02
CA VAL A 34 -9.26 7.27 6.75
C VAL A 34 -9.82 6.48 7.94
N ALA A 35 -9.32 6.73 9.16
CA ALA A 35 -9.76 5.97 10.34
C ALA A 35 -11.22 6.26 10.71
N SER A 36 -11.66 7.53 10.61
CA SER A 36 -13.03 7.94 10.93
C SER A 36 -14.08 7.36 9.98
N ALA A 37 -13.71 7.09 8.72
CA ALA A 37 -14.63 6.56 7.71
C ALA A 37 -15.05 5.11 7.99
N PHE A 38 -14.16 4.31 8.59
CA PHE A 38 -14.35 2.87 8.80
C PHE A 38 -14.40 2.47 10.28
N ALA A 39 -14.31 3.43 11.20
CA ALA A 39 -14.45 3.20 12.63
C ALA A 39 -15.77 2.48 12.95
N GLY A 40 -15.70 1.47 13.81
CA GLY A 40 -16.84 0.65 14.21
C GLY A 40 -17.11 -0.56 13.32
N MET A 41 -16.42 -0.72 12.19
CA MET A 41 -16.44 -1.98 11.43
C MET A 41 -15.56 -3.02 12.13
N THR A 42 -15.92 -4.30 12.04
CA THR A 42 -14.96 -5.36 12.32
C THR A 42 -13.90 -5.42 11.21
N PRO A 43 -12.67 -5.91 11.50
CA PRO A 43 -11.65 -6.09 10.47
C PRO A 43 -12.15 -6.94 9.29
N LYS A 44 -12.95 -7.99 9.57
CA LYS A 44 -13.52 -8.85 8.52
C LYS A 44 -14.49 -8.10 7.60
N GLU A 45 -15.38 -7.28 8.17
CA GLU A 45 -16.32 -6.47 7.38
C GLU A 45 -15.57 -5.46 6.52
N PHE A 46 -14.55 -4.79 7.08
CA PHE A 46 -13.76 -3.83 6.34
C PHE A 46 -12.98 -4.47 5.20
N ARG A 47 -12.31 -5.61 5.44
CA ARG A 47 -11.64 -6.35 4.35
C ARG A 47 -12.60 -6.80 3.26
N SER A 48 -13.81 -7.24 3.62
CA SER A 48 -14.85 -7.61 2.65
C SER A 48 -15.29 -6.42 1.80
N TYR A 49 -15.42 -5.24 2.41
CA TYR A 49 -15.69 -3.99 1.71
C TYR A 49 -14.58 -3.64 0.71
N VAL A 50 -13.31 -3.69 1.15
CA VAL A 50 -12.14 -3.41 0.30
C VAL A 50 -12.06 -4.35 -0.89
N VAL A 51 -12.20 -5.67 -0.67
CA VAL A 51 -12.20 -6.66 -1.75
C VAL A 51 -13.34 -6.42 -2.73
N ASN A 52 -14.56 -6.15 -2.22
CA ASN A 52 -15.70 -5.88 -3.07
C ASN A 52 -15.48 -4.61 -3.93
N PHE A 53 -14.96 -3.54 -3.35
CA PHE A 53 -14.60 -2.35 -4.12
C PHE A 53 -13.56 -2.69 -5.18
N ALA A 54 -12.47 -3.36 -4.79
CA ALA A 54 -11.36 -3.68 -5.67
C ALA A 54 -11.80 -4.53 -6.87
N ASP A 55 -12.60 -5.56 -6.64
CA ASP A 55 -12.99 -6.52 -7.67
C ASP A 55 -14.10 -5.99 -8.59
N ASN A 56 -14.86 -4.97 -8.19
CA ASN A 56 -16.00 -4.43 -8.96
C ASN A 56 -15.81 -3.00 -9.47
N THR A 57 -14.65 -2.40 -9.25
CA THR A 57 -14.35 -1.03 -9.70
C THR A 57 -13.23 -1.05 -10.72
N ASP A 58 -13.52 -0.53 -11.91
CA ASP A 58 -12.54 -0.36 -12.97
C ASP A 58 -11.44 0.62 -12.54
N VAL A 59 -10.20 0.32 -12.91
CA VAL A 59 -9.05 1.18 -12.59
C VAL A 59 -9.13 2.45 -13.41
N VAL A 60 -8.99 3.59 -12.75
CA VAL A 60 -8.90 4.88 -13.44
C VAL A 60 -7.60 4.94 -14.25
N GLY A 61 -7.70 5.32 -15.52
CA GLY A 61 -6.55 5.41 -16.41
C GLY A 61 -6.17 4.09 -17.09
N PHE A 62 -6.99 3.04 -16.94
CA PHE A 62 -6.84 1.80 -17.68
C PHE A 62 -8.18 1.31 -18.22
N SER A 63 -8.13 0.43 -19.21
CA SER A 63 -9.27 -0.35 -19.66
C SER A 63 -8.99 -1.85 -19.51
N GLY A 64 -10.04 -2.64 -19.29
CA GLY A 64 -9.92 -4.10 -19.14
C GLY A 64 -9.37 -4.58 -17.79
N MET A 65 -9.33 -3.72 -16.77
CA MET A 65 -8.75 -4.03 -15.46
C MET A 65 -9.55 -3.41 -14.31
N THR A 66 -9.83 -4.20 -13.28
CA THR A 66 -10.32 -3.71 -11.98
C THR A 66 -9.17 -3.54 -10.98
N TYR A 67 -9.37 -2.78 -9.90
CA TYR A 67 -8.34 -2.61 -8.86
C TYR A 67 -7.89 -3.94 -8.23
N GLY A 68 -8.75 -4.96 -8.21
CA GLY A 68 -8.40 -6.31 -7.77
C GLY A 68 -7.47 -7.07 -8.74
N GLN A 69 -7.33 -6.58 -9.96
CA GLN A 69 -6.46 -7.12 -11.00
C GLN A 69 -5.19 -6.27 -11.21
N SER A 70 -5.13 -5.07 -10.62
CA SER A 70 -4.05 -4.08 -10.82
C SER A 70 -2.81 -4.36 -9.97
N PHE A 71 -2.28 -5.57 -10.09
CA PHE A 71 -1.03 -5.99 -9.48
C PHE A 71 -0.01 -6.25 -10.58
N TYR A 72 1.23 -5.81 -10.38
CA TYR A 72 2.29 -6.06 -11.34
C TYR A 72 2.56 -7.57 -11.45
N LYS A 73 2.26 -8.13 -12.61
CA LYS A 73 2.41 -9.56 -12.90
C LYS A 73 3.84 -10.08 -12.60
N PRO A 74 4.92 -9.36 -12.98
CA PRO A 74 6.28 -9.80 -12.65
C PRO A 74 6.55 -9.85 -11.14
N MET A 75 5.91 -8.99 -10.34
CA MET A 75 6.07 -9.03 -8.88
C MET A 75 5.30 -10.17 -8.23
N ILE A 76 4.16 -10.58 -8.81
CA ILE A 76 3.46 -11.81 -8.40
C ILE A 76 4.38 -13.01 -8.67
N GLU A 77 5.00 -13.08 -9.85
CA GLU A 77 5.94 -14.14 -10.22
C GLU A 77 7.15 -14.18 -9.27
N VAL A 78 7.69 -13.03 -8.87
CA VAL A 78 8.73 -12.94 -7.84
C VAL A 78 8.26 -13.51 -6.50
N ILE A 79 7.07 -13.14 -6.03
CA ILE A 79 6.51 -13.66 -4.77
C ILE A 79 6.34 -15.18 -4.82
N GLU A 80 5.78 -15.69 -5.92
CA GLU A 80 5.59 -17.13 -6.12
C GLU A 80 6.93 -17.88 -6.17
N TYR A 81 7.91 -17.33 -6.91
CA TYR A 81 9.25 -17.90 -7.01
C TYR A 81 9.94 -17.95 -5.64
N LEU A 82 9.91 -16.85 -4.87
CA LEU A 82 10.51 -16.79 -3.54
C LEU A 82 9.87 -17.80 -2.59
N LYS A 83 8.53 -17.88 -2.56
CA LYS A 83 7.80 -18.85 -1.73
C LYS A 83 8.09 -20.30 -2.12
N ALA A 84 8.23 -20.58 -3.42
CA ALA A 84 8.61 -21.90 -3.92
C ALA A 84 10.05 -22.30 -3.54
N ASN A 85 10.88 -21.34 -3.12
CA ASN A 85 12.25 -21.54 -2.65
C ASN A 85 12.38 -21.27 -1.13
N ASP A 86 11.31 -21.50 -0.37
CA ASP A 86 11.28 -21.44 1.10
C ASP A 86 11.60 -20.06 1.71
N PHE A 87 11.41 -18.97 0.96
CA PHE A 87 11.47 -17.62 1.52
C PHE A 87 10.17 -17.25 2.24
N ASP A 88 10.30 -16.68 3.43
CA ASP A 88 9.23 -15.92 4.08
C ASP A 88 9.06 -14.56 3.36
N VAL A 89 7.93 -14.36 2.70
CA VAL A 89 7.62 -13.09 2.01
C VAL A 89 6.75 -12.20 2.90
N TRP A 90 7.12 -10.93 3.02
CA TRP A 90 6.46 -9.92 3.85
C TRP A 90 6.07 -8.70 3.01
N MET A 91 4.94 -8.09 3.34
CA MET A 91 4.49 -6.81 2.75
C MET A 91 4.76 -5.68 3.72
N VAL A 92 5.52 -4.67 3.29
CA VAL A 92 5.90 -3.52 4.12
C VAL A 92 5.45 -2.22 3.45
N SER A 93 4.36 -1.61 3.93
CA SER A 93 3.65 -0.54 3.20
C SER A 93 3.24 0.64 4.07
N ALA A 94 3.30 1.86 3.55
CA ALA A 94 2.76 3.05 4.23
C ALA A 94 1.22 3.14 4.15
N CYS A 95 0.57 2.25 3.40
CA CYS A 95 -0.89 2.09 3.36
C CYS A 95 -1.43 1.58 4.70
N GLU A 96 -2.75 1.69 4.88
CA GLU A 96 -3.44 1.15 6.04
C GLU A 96 -3.37 -0.39 6.04
N ARG A 97 -3.11 -0.98 7.22
CA ARG A 97 -2.82 -2.41 7.39
C ARG A 97 -3.93 -3.34 6.90
N GLU A 98 -5.19 -3.05 7.21
CA GLU A 98 -6.30 -3.89 6.80
C GLU A 98 -6.61 -3.79 5.29
N VAL A 99 -6.40 -2.63 4.66
CA VAL A 99 -6.43 -2.50 3.20
C VAL A 99 -5.38 -3.41 2.56
N VAL A 100 -4.13 -3.37 3.05
CA VAL A 100 -3.06 -4.22 2.51
C VAL A 100 -3.42 -5.69 2.71
N ARG A 101 -3.84 -6.10 3.91
CA ARG A 101 -4.27 -7.47 4.21
C ARG A 101 -5.38 -7.96 3.29
N ALA A 102 -6.41 -7.14 3.06
CA ALA A 102 -7.53 -7.48 2.18
C ALA A 102 -7.07 -7.75 0.75
N LEU A 103 -6.16 -6.92 0.24
CA LEU A 103 -5.69 -7.00 -1.13
C LEU A 103 -4.72 -8.16 -1.36
N VAL A 104 -3.78 -8.39 -0.44
CA VAL A 104 -2.72 -9.40 -0.64
C VAL A 104 -3.11 -10.82 -0.25
N GLU A 105 -4.24 -11.02 0.43
CA GLU A 105 -4.76 -12.35 0.78
C GLU A 105 -4.86 -13.28 -0.43
N ARG A 106 -5.25 -12.73 -1.59
CA ARG A 106 -5.38 -13.48 -2.86
C ARG A 106 -4.05 -14.08 -3.35
N TYR A 107 -2.91 -13.62 -2.83
CA TYR A 107 -1.57 -14.15 -3.13
C TYR A 107 -1.02 -15.05 -2.03
N ASN A 108 -1.90 -15.52 -1.13
CA ASN A 108 -1.56 -16.37 0.01
C ASN A 108 -0.47 -15.75 0.89
N ILE A 109 -0.49 -14.42 1.07
CA ILE A 109 0.37 -13.74 2.03
C ILE A 109 -0.37 -13.72 3.38
N PRO A 110 0.18 -14.35 4.43
CA PRO A 110 -0.43 -14.34 5.75
C PRO A 110 -0.63 -12.93 6.31
N TYR A 111 -1.68 -12.71 7.09
CA TYR A 111 -1.98 -11.39 7.67
C TYR A 111 -0.91 -10.90 8.67
N ASP A 112 -0.22 -11.82 9.33
CA ASP A 112 0.92 -11.55 10.20
C ASP A 112 2.20 -11.25 9.40
N HIS A 113 2.22 -11.51 8.09
CA HIS A 113 3.28 -11.09 7.17
C HIS A 113 3.04 -9.69 6.57
N VAL A 114 2.09 -8.93 7.12
CA VAL A 114 1.76 -7.57 6.67
C VAL A 114 2.12 -6.56 7.74
N ILE A 115 3.13 -5.75 7.44
CA ILE A 115 3.61 -4.61 8.22
C ILE A 115 3.15 -3.34 7.50
N ALA A 116 2.28 -2.57 8.13
CA ALA A 116 1.79 -1.34 7.51
C ALA A 116 1.42 -0.28 8.53
N THR A 117 0.87 0.85 8.08
CA THR A 117 0.40 1.92 8.97
C THR A 117 -0.77 1.43 9.80
N ASP A 118 -0.66 1.59 11.12
CA ASP A 118 -1.60 1.04 12.10
C ASP A 118 -2.87 1.90 12.24
N VAL A 119 -4.02 1.22 12.28
CA VAL A 119 -5.29 1.75 12.80
C VAL A 119 -5.51 1.19 14.21
N PRO A 120 -6.13 1.93 15.13
CA PRO A 120 -6.47 1.38 16.43
C PRO A 120 -7.44 0.20 16.30
N TYR A 121 -7.26 -0.79 17.16
CA TYR A 121 -8.22 -1.86 17.35
C TYR A 121 -8.85 -1.70 18.74
N VAL A 122 -10.17 -1.57 18.78
CA VAL A 122 -10.92 -1.38 20.03
C VAL A 122 -11.90 -2.53 20.24
N ALA A 123 -12.04 -2.99 21.49
CA ALA A 123 -13.08 -3.96 21.81
C ALA A 123 -14.45 -3.26 21.80
N SER A 124 -15.46 -3.92 21.24
CA SER A 124 -16.78 -3.32 21.00
C SER A 124 -17.50 -2.82 22.26
N GLY A 125 -17.17 -3.36 23.45
CA GLY A 125 -17.77 -2.92 24.72
C GLY A 125 -16.97 -1.85 25.47
N LEU A 126 -15.76 -1.53 25.03
CA LEU A 126 -14.88 -0.53 25.67
C LEU A 126 -15.12 0.89 25.13
N GLY A 127 -15.53 1.03 23.87
CA GLY A 127 -15.52 2.33 23.19
C GLY A 127 -14.11 2.94 23.17
N ASP A 128 -13.99 4.25 23.31
CA ASP A 128 -12.71 4.98 23.29
C ASP A 128 -11.94 4.96 24.63
N LYS A 129 -12.31 4.09 25.57
CA LYS A 129 -11.70 4.06 26.91
C LYS A 129 -10.41 3.23 26.92
N VAL A 130 -9.35 3.79 27.48
CA VAL A 130 -8.08 3.09 27.76
C VAL A 130 -8.36 1.86 28.63
N ALA A 131 -7.65 0.76 28.34
CA ALA A 131 -7.77 -0.53 28.99
C ALA A 131 -7.34 -0.52 30.48
N ASP A 132 -8.09 0.14 31.35
CA ASP A 132 -7.91 0.10 32.81
C ASP A 132 -8.72 -1.04 33.47
N ASN A 133 -9.73 -1.56 32.76
CA ASN A 133 -10.47 -2.74 33.18
C ASN A 133 -10.09 -3.91 32.29
N TYR A 134 -9.30 -4.83 32.85
CA TYR A 134 -9.09 -6.17 32.29
C TYR A 134 -10.45 -6.78 31.93
N ASN A 135 -10.85 -6.80 30.66
CA ASN A 135 -11.63 -7.86 29.99
C ASN A 135 -12.38 -7.29 28.78
N MET A 136 -11.97 -7.72 27.58
CA MET A 136 -12.93 -7.93 26.50
C MET A 136 -13.78 -9.15 26.87
N SER A 137 -15.10 -9.03 26.84
CA SER A 137 -15.97 -10.18 27.10
C SER A 137 -15.95 -11.15 25.91
N LYS A 138 -16.24 -12.44 26.13
CA LYS A 138 -16.35 -13.43 25.03
C LYS A 138 -17.50 -13.16 24.05
N TYR A 139 -18.35 -12.18 24.34
CA TYR A 139 -19.47 -11.75 23.51
C TYR A 139 -19.18 -10.43 22.77
N GLU A 140 -18.02 -9.83 23.02
CA GLU A 140 -17.54 -8.67 22.28
C GLU A 140 -16.75 -9.10 21.05
N THR A 141 -16.52 -8.15 20.16
CA THR A 141 -15.64 -8.31 18.99
C THR A 141 -14.63 -7.18 18.96
N ILE A 142 -13.64 -7.30 18.08
CA ILE A 142 -12.72 -6.22 17.76
C ILE A 142 -13.30 -5.39 16.62
N LEU A 143 -13.23 -4.08 16.78
CA LEU A 143 -13.61 -3.05 15.81
C LEU A 143 -12.39 -2.21 15.44
N LEU A 144 -12.41 -1.65 14.24
CA LEU A 144 -11.49 -0.58 13.85
C LEU A 144 -11.86 0.70 14.60
N GLY A 145 -10.86 1.41 15.11
CA GLY A 145 -11.00 2.65 15.86
C GLY A 145 -10.43 3.87 15.13
N SER A 146 -10.45 5.00 15.82
CA SER A 146 -9.97 6.31 15.35
C SER A 146 -9.51 7.15 16.56
N PRO A 147 -8.52 8.06 16.44
CA PRO A 147 -7.75 8.44 15.24
C PRO A 147 -6.70 7.38 14.84
N LEU A 148 -6.03 7.52 13.68
CA LEU A 148 -4.90 6.65 13.35
C LEU A 148 -3.84 6.66 14.46
N ASP A 149 -3.16 5.53 14.65
CA ASP A 149 -2.01 5.50 15.53
C ASP A 149 -0.87 6.31 14.89
N SER A 150 -0.11 7.03 15.71
CA SER A 150 1.04 7.85 15.26
C SER A 150 2.18 7.07 14.58
N ILE A 151 2.05 5.75 14.43
CA ILE A 151 3.08 4.86 13.87
C ILE A 151 2.81 4.67 12.38
N GLU A 152 3.47 5.50 11.56
CA GLU A 152 3.45 5.38 10.10
C GLU A 152 4.54 4.42 9.60
N CYS A 153 4.19 3.48 8.72
CA CYS A 153 5.15 2.59 8.07
C CYS A 153 5.71 3.20 6.77
N GLY A 154 6.22 4.43 6.86
CA GLY A 154 6.79 5.19 5.74
C GLY A 154 8.24 5.59 5.99
N LYS A 155 9.05 5.72 4.92
CA LYS A 155 10.44 6.21 4.99
C LYS A 155 11.29 5.39 5.97
N SER A 156 11.89 6.02 6.98
CA SER A 156 12.62 5.35 8.06
C SER A 156 11.74 4.45 8.93
N GLY A 157 10.42 4.65 8.91
CA GLY A 157 9.46 3.80 9.61
C GLY A 157 9.45 2.36 9.11
N LYS A 158 9.80 2.10 7.83
CA LYS A 158 9.81 0.74 7.28
C LYS A 158 10.89 -0.15 7.93
N SER A 159 12.14 0.31 7.98
CA SER A 159 13.23 -0.44 8.62
C SER A 159 12.99 -0.63 10.12
N ALA A 160 12.48 0.40 10.81
CA ALA A 160 12.10 0.29 12.22
C ALA A 160 10.95 -0.72 12.44
N ALA A 161 9.94 -0.72 11.57
CA ALA A 161 8.81 -1.64 11.66
C ALA A 161 9.22 -3.10 11.38
N ILE A 162 10.13 -3.34 10.43
CA ILE A 162 10.73 -4.66 10.20
C ILE A 162 11.44 -5.15 11.45
N ALA A 163 12.28 -4.33 12.08
CA ALA A 163 12.98 -4.69 13.31
C ALA A 163 11.99 -4.97 14.46
N ARG A 164 10.89 -4.21 14.54
CA ARG A 164 9.84 -4.36 15.56
C ARG A 164 9.01 -5.63 15.39
N GLU A 165 8.54 -5.91 14.18
CA GLU A 165 7.53 -6.96 13.92
C GLU A 165 8.14 -8.30 13.51
N ILE A 166 9.24 -8.29 12.73
CA ILE A 166 9.91 -9.52 12.29
C ILE A 166 11.03 -9.92 13.26
N GLY A 167 11.76 -8.93 13.80
CA GLY A 167 12.94 -9.16 14.63
C GLY A 167 14.11 -9.79 13.87
N ARG A 168 14.07 -9.81 12.54
CA ARG A 168 15.11 -10.32 11.63
C ARG A 168 15.38 -9.30 10.54
N ILE A 169 16.62 -9.25 10.07
CA ILE A 169 17.02 -8.40 8.94
C ILE A 169 16.71 -9.16 7.64
N PRO A 170 15.99 -8.56 6.68
CA PRO A 170 15.72 -9.20 5.39
C PRO A 170 17.02 -9.48 4.62
N VAL A 171 16.95 -10.45 3.72
CA VAL A 171 18.03 -10.71 2.75
C VAL A 171 17.72 -10.16 1.35
N LEU A 172 16.44 -9.91 1.06
CA LEU A 172 15.99 -9.26 -0.16
C LEU A 172 14.96 -8.19 0.22
N ALA A 173 15.03 -7.02 -0.39
CA ALA A 173 14.00 -6.00 -0.27
C ALA A 173 13.69 -5.39 -1.63
N PHE A 174 12.41 -5.13 -1.88
CA PHE A 174 11.91 -4.55 -3.13
C PHE A 174 11.16 -3.25 -2.79
N GLY A 175 11.45 -2.17 -3.52
CA GLY A 175 10.81 -0.87 -3.34
C GLY A 175 10.72 -0.11 -4.66
N ASN A 176 9.96 0.98 -4.69
CA ASN A 176 9.77 1.78 -5.91
C ASN A 176 9.77 3.29 -5.64
N SER A 177 10.02 3.71 -4.41
CA SER A 177 9.96 5.11 -4.02
C SER A 177 11.05 5.47 -3.00
N SER A 178 11.23 6.77 -2.76
CA SER A 178 12.10 7.25 -1.68
C SER A 178 11.64 6.85 -0.28
N GLY A 179 10.37 6.43 -0.12
CA GLY A 179 9.85 5.84 1.10
C GLY A 179 10.46 4.47 1.42
N ASP A 180 11.08 3.80 0.46
CA ASP A 180 11.63 2.44 0.58
C ASP A 180 13.13 2.41 0.84
N TYR A 181 13.83 3.53 0.63
CA TYR A 181 15.30 3.61 0.72
C TYR A 181 15.86 3.03 2.03
N SER A 182 15.19 3.30 3.16
CA SER A 182 15.64 2.79 4.46
C SER A 182 15.53 1.27 4.55
N MET A 183 14.50 0.67 3.95
CA MET A 183 14.27 -0.76 3.92
C MET A 183 15.28 -1.46 3.01
N LEU A 184 15.54 -0.89 1.83
CA LEU A 184 16.54 -1.41 0.89
C LEU A 184 17.93 -1.43 1.53
N ASN A 185 18.34 -0.29 2.12
CA ASN A 185 19.61 -0.20 2.84
C ASN A 185 19.67 -1.11 4.07
N TYR A 186 18.55 -1.35 4.74
CA TYR A 186 18.51 -2.26 5.88
C TYR A 186 18.73 -3.72 5.46
N ALA A 187 18.17 -4.13 4.32
CA ALA A 187 18.41 -5.44 3.75
C ALA A 187 19.87 -5.61 3.29
N GLU A 188 20.42 -4.67 2.50
CA GLU A 188 21.83 -4.74 2.07
C GLU A 188 22.83 -4.66 3.21
N GLY A 189 22.51 -3.91 4.26
CA GLY A 189 23.30 -3.79 5.48
C GLY A 189 23.26 -5.00 6.40
N ASN A 190 22.68 -6.13 5.97
CA ASN A 190 22.60 -7.34 6.76
C ASN A 190 24.01 -7.88 7.10
N PRO A 191 24.38 -7.98 8.39
CA PRO A 191 25.71 -8.41 8.80
C PRO A 191 25.91 -9.93 8.77
N GLU A 192 24.82 -10.71 8.73
CA GLU A 192 24.88 -12.17 8.81
C GLU A 192 24.78 -12.85 7.44
N HIS A 193 24.12 -12.20 6.48
CA HIS A 193 23.86 -12.73 5.15
C HIS A 193 24.07 -11.67 4.07
N THR A 194 24.40 -12.11 2.85
CA THR A 194 24.42 -11.20 1.70
C THR A 194 23.01 -10.71 1.42
N GLY A 195 22.78 -9.42 1.69
CA GLY A 195 21.53 -8.75 1.39
C GLY A 195 21.54 -8.06 0.03
N MET A 196 20.37 -7.90 -0.59
CA MET A 196 20.20 -7.16 -1.84
C MET A 196 18.97 -6.26 -1.81
N GLY A 197 19.13 -5.02 -2.26
CA GLY A 197 18.06 -4.08 -2.51
C GLY A 197 17.71 -4.05 -4.00
N PHE A 198 16.42 -4.16 -4.32
CA PHE A 198 15.88 -4.04 -5.67
C PHE A 198 14.96 -2.83 -5.75
N PHE A 199 15.19 -1.98 -6.74
CA PHE A 199 14.42 -0.76 -6.94
C PHE A 199 13.68 -0.83 -8.27
N ILE A 200 12.35 -0.88 -8.22
CA ILE A 200 11.48 -0.82 -9.40
C ILE A 200 11.42 0.62 -9.88
N VAL A 201 11.94 0.87 -11.07
CA VAL A 201 11.90 2.19 -11.71
C VAL A 201 10.69 2.24 -12.64
N CYS A 202 9.74 3.11 -12.31
CA CYS A 202 8.55 3.35 -13.14
C CYS A 202 8.89 4.21 -14.37
N ASP A 203 9.65 3.64 -15.30
CA ASP A 203 10.15 4.29 -16.52
C ASP A 203 9.34 3.95 -17.78
N ASP A 204 8.25 3.20 -17.63
CA ASP A 204 7.38 2.85 -18.76
C ASP A 204 6.27 3.89 -18.94
N THR A 205 6.47 4.80 -19.89
CA THR A 205 5.48 5.85 -20.26
C THR A 205 4.49 5.38 -21.34
N VAL A 206 4.54 4.12 -21.77
CA VAL A 206 3.68 3.57 -22.82
C VAL A 206 2.62 2.65 -22.23
N ARG A 207 3.04 1.67 -21.43
CA ARG A 207 2.19 0.65 -20.80
C ARG A 207 1.74 1.05 -19.40
N GLU A 208 2.43 2.00 -18.78
CA GLU A 208 2.13 2.53 -17.44
C GLU A 208 2.21 4.07 -17.42
N TYR A 209 1.84 4.69 -16.31
CA TYR A 209 2.04 6.11 -16.01
C TYR A 209 3.43 6.39 -15.43
N GLY A 210 4.48 5.82 -16.03
CA GLY A 210 5.85 6.21 -15.73
C GLY A 210 6.11 7.70 -16.01
N ASP A 211 7.20 8.21 -15.45
CA ASP A 211 7.63 9.61 -15.60
C ASP A 211 9.15 9.62 -15.86
N ASP A 212 9.57 10.10 -17.03
CA ASP A 212 10.97 10.06 -17.46
C ASP A 212 11.88 10.91 -16.57
N GLU A 213 11.40 12.06 -16.08
CA GLU A 213 12.18 12.93 -15.18
C GLU A 213 12.37 12.24 -13.83
N LYS A 214 11.30 11.66 -13.30
CA LYS A 214 11.32 10.92 -12.04
C LYS A 214 12.16 9.65 -12.14
N ALA A 215 12.06 8.92 -13.25
CA ALA A 215 12.85 7.73 -13.51
C ALA A 215 14.34 8.08 -13.56
N ALA A 216 14.73 9.19 -14.19
CA ALA A 216 16.12 9.65 -14.22
C ALA A 216 16.64 9.97 -12.80
N GLU A 217 15.83 10.61 -11.95
CA GLU A 217 16.18 10.82 -10.54
C GLU A 217 16.39 9.49 -9.79
N TYR A 218 15.51 8.51 -10.00
CA TYR A 218 15.62 7.20 -9.35
C TYR A 218 16.80 6.39 -9.84
N TYR A 219 17.11 6.39 -11.14
CA TYR A 219 18.32 5.75 -11.66
C TYR A 219 19.59 6.33 -11.01
N ALA A 220 19.67 7.65 -10.87
CA ALA A 220 20.80 8.30 -10.22
C ALA A 220 20.93 7.92 -8.73
N GLU A 221 19.81 7.82 -8.00
CA GLU A 221 19.84 7.40 -6.60
C GLU A 221 20.17 5.91 -6.46
N VAL A 222 19.63 5.05 -7.33
CA VAL A 222 19.95 3.61 -7.36
C VAL A 222 21.45 3.40 -7.61
N GLU A 223 22.03 4.09 -8.60
CA GLU A 223 23.48 4.03 -8.86
C GLU A 223 24.29 4.49 -7.65
N LYS A 224 23.87 5.58 -7.01
CA LYS A 224 24.55 6.12 -5.82
C LYS A 224 24.49 5.18 -4.63
N GLN A 225 23.38 4.48 -4.42
CA GLN A 225 23.19 3.59 -3.27
C GLN A 225 23.72 2.17 -3.52
N GLY A 226 23.88 1.77 -4.78
CA GLY A 226 24.35 0.44 -5.17
C GLY A 226 23.25 -0.62 -5.26
N TRP A 227 21.98 -0.22 -5.22
CA TRP A 227 20.84 -1.14 -5.39
C TRP A 227 20.77 -1.67 -6.83
N THR A 228 20.02 -2.75 -7.01
CA THR A 228 19.73 -3.31 -8.33
C THR A 228 18.48 -2.64 -8.92
N PRO A 229 18.57 -1.88 -10.04
CA PRO A 229 17.39 -1.34 -10.71
C PRO A 229 16.61 -2.45 -11.42
N ILE A 230 15.29 -2.29 -11.48
CA ILE A 230 14.37 -3.07 -12.30
C ILE A 230 13.58 -2.07 -13.16
N SER A 231 13.86 -2.03 -14.46
CA SER A 231 13.18 -1.16 -15.42
C SER A 231 11.82 -1.76 -15.79
N MET A 232 10.73 -1.05 -15.54
CA MET A 232 9.41 -1.48 -16.01
C MET A 232 9.37 -1.54 -17.55
N ALA A 233 10.02 -0.59 -18.23
CA ALA A 233 10.03 -0.50 -19.68
C ALA A 233 10.83 -1.62 -20.34
N ASN A 234 11.99 -1.96 -19.79
CA ASN A 234 12.97 -2.82 -20.46
C ASN A 234 13.03 -4.25 -19.90
N ASP A 235 12.72 -4.45 -18.61
CA ASP A 235 12.88 -5.76 -17.96
C ASP A 235 11.56 -6.53 -17.88
N TRP A 236 10.41 -5.83 -17.94
CA TRP A 236 9.10 -6.46 -17.86
C TRP A 236 8.48 -6.66 -19.23
N GLU A 237 8.24 -7.91 -19.60
CA GLU A 237 7.53 -8.27 -20.85
C GLU A 237 6.05 -7.86 -20.78
N THR A 238 5.41 -8.05 -19.63
CA THR A 238 4.02 -7.65 -19.39
C THR A 238 3.88 -7.06 -17.99
N ILE A 239 3.19 -5.93 -17.87
CA ILE A 239 2.96 -5.26 -16.57
C ILE A 239 1.74 -5.85 -15.87
N TYR A 240 0.62 -6.00 -16.60
CA TYR A 240 -0.68 -6.46 -16.09
C TYR A 240 -1.17 -7.73 -16.82
N GLY A 241 -2.47 -8.02 -16.74
CA GLY A 241 -3.11 -9.10 -17.49
C GLY A 241 -3.27 -8.81 -18.98
N ASP A 242 -3.63 -9.84 -19.75
CA ASP A 242 -3.89 -9.71 -21.18
C ASP A 242 -5.08 -8.78 -21.46
N GLY A 243 -4.95 -7.91 -22.47
CA GLY A 243 -6.01 -6.99 -22.89
C GLY A 243 -6.14 -5.73 -22.02
N VAL A 244 -5.25 -5.52 -21.04
CA VAL A 244 -5.18 -4.26 -20.29
C VAL A 244 -4.46 -3.21 -21.11
N GLU A 245 -5.12 -2.07 -21.33
CA GLU A 245 -4.55 -0.93 -22.06
C GLU A 245 -4.61 0.33 -21.21
N LYS A 246 -3.51 1.09 -21.19
CA LYS A 246 -3.46 2.42 -20.57
C LYS A 246 -4.35 3.38 -21.34
N THR A 247 -5.21 4.10 -20.61
CA THR A 247 -6.09 5.14 -21.16
C THR A 247 -5.64 6.52 -20.67
N GLU A 248 -6.34 7.58 -21.07
CA GLU A 248 -6.09 8.91 -20.51
C GLU A 248 -6.74 9.04 -19.14
N LEU A 249 -6.08 9.75 -18.22
CA LEU A 249 -6.69 10.13 -16.96
C LEU A 249 -7.90 11.05 -17.19
N PRO A 250 -8.99 10.90 -16.44
CA PRO A 250 -10.15 11.77 -16.58
C PRO A 250 -9.79 13.21 -16.21
N GLY A 251 -10.25 14.19 -17.00
CA GLY A 251 -10.19 15.60 -16.57
C GLY A 251 -10.97 15.81 -15.26
N ALA A 252 -10.63 16.84 -14.48
CA ALA A 252 -11.22 17.10 -13.16
C ALA A 252 -12.77 17.16 -13.16
N GLU A 253 -13.38 17.57 -14.28
CA GLU A 253 -14.85 17.65 -14.44
C GLU A 253 -15.52 16.28 -14.73
N ASN A 254 -14.74 15.28 -15.15
CA ASN A 254 -15.20 13.95 -15.58
C ASN A 254 -14.93 12.85 -14.54
N VAL A 255 -14.46 13.20 -13.34
CA VAL A 255 -14.20 12.23 -12.28
C VAL A 255 -15.54 11.69 -11.76
N LEU A 256 -15.90 10.50 -12.21
CA LEU A 256 -17.24 9.88 -12.15
C LEU A 256 -18.02 10.10 -10.84
N GLN A 257 -19.34 10.24 -11.01
CA GLN A 257 -20.39 10.42 -9.99
C GLN A 257 -20.75 9.14 -9.20
N ASP A 258 -20.10 8.01 -9.48
CA ASP A 258 -20.57 6.68 -9.04
C ASP A 258 -19.71 6.06 -7.92
N ALA A 259 -19.41 6.84 -6.89
CA ALA A 259 -18.95 6.31 -5.60
C ALA A 259 -19.76 6.97 -4.48
N ALA A 260 -21.05 6.66 -4.43
CA ALA A 260 -21.96 7.01 -3.35
C ALA A 260 -22.23 5.78 -2.46
#